data_AF-A0A7W7DHI6-F1
#
_entry.id   AF-A0A7W7DHI6-F1
#
_cell.length_a   1.000
_cell.length_b   1.000
_cell.length_c   1.000
_cell.angle_alpha   90.00
_cell.angle_beta   90.00
_cell.angle_gamma   90.00
#
_symmetry.space_group_name_H-M   'P 1'
#
loop_
_entity.id
_entity.type
_entity.pdbx_description
1 polymer ?
#
loop_
_entity_poly.entity_id
_entity_poly.type
_entity_poly.pdbx_seq_one_letter_code
_entity_poly.pdbx_strand_id
1 'polypeptide(L)'
;MSAVSDVRPGPRPSLPAALAWGVLAVLALSGWNPHDRMTWFPEVVWVVVGLPLLVLTRRRFPLTGLLCCLLAAHAVVLMVGGHYTYAEVPVGDWVRNAFGLDRNPYDRFGHLMQGFVPAVLTRELLVRTSPLRGSRWLAPLTVCACLAFSAVFEMLEWAAAVAGGHAADAFLATQGDAWDTQWDMFCALIGATASLLLLSRVHDRQLVAVTSPRRVAMPGPQRQDEPAQQVPADHPGHQVGHESVVRGHAQDEQQ
;
A
#
# COMPACT_ATOMS: atom_id res chain seq x y z
N MET A 1 38.70 6.52 34.68
CA MET A 1 37.26 6.45 34.35
C MET A 1 37.11 6.83 32.88
N SER A 2 36.91 5.85 32.01
CA SER A 2 36.82 6.08 30.56
C SER A 2 35.37 6.41 30.19
N ALA A 3 35.18 7.56 29.56
CA ALA A 3 33.87 8.00 29.06
C ALA A 3 33.47 7.12 27.87
N VAL A 4 32.45 6.28 28.07
CA VAL A 4 31.78 5.57 26.97
C VAL A 4 31.01 6.63 26.18
N SER A 5 31.48 6.90 24.96
CA SER A 5 30.78 7.73 23.99
C SER A 5 29.46 7.07 23.59
N ASP A 6 28.35 7.72 23.93
CA ASP A 6 26.99 7.38 23.52
C ASP A 6 26.86 7.57 22.00
N VAL A 7 27.12 6.51 21.23
CA VAL A 7 26.86 6.47 19.79
C VAL A 7 25.34 6.38 19.61
N ARG A 8 24.69 7.52 19.44
CA ARG A 8 23.28 7.55 19.05
C ARG A 8 23.13 6.87 17.69
N PRO A 9 22.37 5.77 17.58
CA PRO A 9 22.15 5.13 16.30
C PRO A 9 21.48 6.14 15.35
N GLY A 10 22.02 6.27 14.14
CA GLY A 10 21.47 7.15 13.11
C GLY A 10 20.00 6.84 12.81
N PRO A 11 19.24 7.79 12.24
CA PRO A 11 17.83 7.60 11.93
C PRO A 11 17.64 6.39 11.01
N ARG A 12 16.94 5.36 11.50
CA ARG A 12 16.56 4.19 10.70
C ARG A 12 15.51 4.61 9.67
N PRO A 13 15.65 4.20 8.39
CA PRO A 13 14.64 4.51 7.38
C PRO A 13 13.29 3.90 7.79
N SER A 14 12.19 4.61 7.49
CA SER A 14 10.86 4.04 7.64
C SER A 14 10.71 2.83 6.71
N LEU A 15 9.93 1.82 7.12
CA LEU A 15 9.74 0.59 6.33
C LEU A 15 9.43 0.86 4.83
N PRO A 16 8.53 1.81 4.45
CA PRO A 16 8.30 2.12 3.04
C PRO A 16 9.53 2.66 2.30
N ALA A 17 10.37 3.44 2.98
CA ALA A 17 11.61 3.95 2.38
C ALA A 17 12.63 2.83 2.19
N ALA A 18 12.77 1.92 3.16
CA ALA A 18 13.63 0.75 3.03
C ALA A 18 13.20 -0.16 1.87
N LEU A 19 11.88 -0.41 1.74
CA LEU A 19 11.32 -1.18 0.62
C LEU A 19 11.56 -0.49 -0.73
N ALA A 20 11.35 0.83 -0.82
CA ALA A 20 11.61 1.59 -2.04
C ALA A 20 13.08 1.49 -2.48
N TRP A 21 14.03 1.61 -1.55
CA TRP A 21 15.45 1.44 -1.85
C TRP A 21 15.78 0.01 -2.28
N GLY A 22 15.18 -1.00 -1.64
CA GLY A 22 15.33 -2.39 -2.06
C GLY A 22 14.83 -2.62 -3.48
N VAL A 23 13.64 -2.10 -3.82
CA VAL A 23 13.08 -2.18 -5.17
C VAL A 23 13.98 -1.50 -6.20
N LEU A 24 14.53 -0.32 -5.89
CA LEU A 24 15.48 0.37 -6.78
C LEU A 24 16.76 -0.42 -7.00
N ALA A 25 17.29 -1.07 -5.96
CA ALA A 25 18.46 -1.92 -6.09
C ALA A 25 18.18 -3.13 -6.99
N VAL A 26 17.04 -3.80 -6.81
CA VAL A 26 16.64 -4.93 -7.67
C VAL A 26 16.38 -4.47 -9.11
N LEU A 27 15.81 -3.27 -9.31
CA LEU A 27 15.60 -2.70 -10.65
C LEU A 27 16.91 -2.45 -11.38
N ALA A 28 17.91 -1.92 -10.67
CA ALA A 28 19.24 -1.73 -11.25
C ALA A 28 19.91 -3.07 -11.60
N LEU A 29 19.76 -4.08 -10.74
CA LEU A 29 20.30 -5.41 -10.96
C LEU A 29 19.61 -6.14 -12.11
N SER A 30 18.28 -6.09 -12.19
CA SER A 30 17.52 -6.75 -13.26
C SER A 30 17.79 -6.12 -14.62
N GLY A 31 18.01 -4.80 -14.66
CA GLY A 31 18.41 -4.07 -15.87
C GLY A 31 19.86 -4.28 -16.28
N TRP A 32 20.68 -4.89 -15.43
CA TRP A 32 22.05 -5.25 -15.78
C TRP A 32 22.06 -6.53 -16.60
N ASN A 33 22.18 -6.39 -17.93
CA ASN A 33 22.26 -7.50 -18.88
C ASN A 33 21.07 -8.49 -18.80
N PRO A 34 19.81 -8.04 -19.00
CA PRO A 34 18.67 -8.95 -19.09
C PRO A 34 18.79 -9.84 -20.33
N HIS A 35 18.19 -11.03 -20.28
CA HIS A 35 18.16 -12.01 -21.37
C HIS A 35 17.59 -11.41 -22.65
N ASP A 36 16.44 -10.73 -22.56
CA ASP A 36 15.88 -9.95 -23.64
C ASP A 36 15.40 -8.58 -23.13
N ARG A 37 15.87 -7.51 -23.76
CA ARG A 37 15.48 -6.13 -23.45
C ARG A 37 14.05 -5.82 -23.88
N MET A 38 13.58 -6.46 -24.95
CA MET A 38 12.23 -6.26 -25.48
C MET A 38 11.16 -6.90 -24.59
N THR A 39 11.49 -8.00 -23.90
CA THR A 39 10.67 -8.55 -22.80
C THR A 39 10.88 -7.80 -21.49
N TRP A 40 12.12 -7.48 -21.12
CA TRP A 40 12.40 -6.84 -19.82
C TRP A 40 11.68 -5.49 -19.64
N PHE A 41 11.66 -4.64 -20.68
CA PHE A 41 11.12 -3.29 -20.55
C PHE A 41 9.61 -3.25 -20.24
N PRO A 42 8.73 -3.95 -20.99
CA PRO A 42 7.30 -4.06 -20.66
C PRO A 42 7.02 -4.59 -19.26
N GLU A 43 7.85 -5.50 -18.74
CA GLU A 43 7.68 -6.05 -17.38
C GLU A 43 8.00 -5.01 -16.30
N VAL A 44 9.11 -4.27 -16.44
CA VAL A 44 9.56 -3.34 -15.41
C VAL A 44 8.90 -1.97 -15.49
N VAL A 45 8.23 -1.63 -16.60
CA VAL A 45 7.58 -0.31 -16.78
C VAL A 45 6.59 0.01 -15.66
N TRP A 46 5.88 -1.01 -15.15
CA TRP A 46 4.94 -0.88 -14.04
C TRP A 46 5.63 -0.50 -12.73
N VAL A 47 6.85 -0.98 -12.51
CA VAL A 47 7.68 -0.62 -11.35
C VAL A 47 8.24 0.80 -11.53
N VAL A 48 8.73 1.12 -12.72
CA VAL A 48 9.29 2.43 -13.07
C VAL A 48 8.24 3.54 -12.95
N VAL A 49 6.99 3.27 -13.29
CA VAL A 49 5.88 4.23 -13.16
C VAL A 49 5.28 4.19 -11.75
N GLY A 50 5.07 3.00 -11.19
CA GLY A 50 4.42 2.79 -9.90
C GLY A 50 5.21 3.39 -8.75
N LEU A 51 6.54 3.19 -8.71
CA LEU A 51 7.35 3.64 -7.59
C LEU A 51 7.36 5.19 -7.43
N PRO A 52 7.61 6.01 -8.47
CA PRO A 52 7.44 7.45 -8.40
C PRO A 52 6.03 7.87 -7.99
N LEU A 53 4.99 7.24 -8.55
CA LEU A 53 3.60 7.53 -8.19
C LEU A 53 3.34 7.33 -6.70
N LEU A 54 3.83 6.24 -6.12
CA LEU A 54 3.73 5.98 -4.67
C LEU A 54 4.48 7.04 -3.86
N VAL A 55 5.69 7.44 -4.28
CA VAL A 55 6.48 8.45 -3.58
C VAL A 55 5.81 9.83 -3.62
N LEU A 56 5.19 10.20 -4.75
CA LEU A 56 4.49 11.48 -4.92
C LEU A 56 3.17 11.51 -4.14
N THR A 57 2.44 10.40 -4.11
CA THR A 57 1.13 10.32 -3.46
C THR A 57 1.19 10.03 -1.97
N ARG A 58 2.31 9.53 -1.42
CA ARG A 58 2.45 9.08 -0.02
C ARG A 58 1.97 10.05 1.05
N ARG A 59 2.06 11.37 0.82
CA ARG A 59 1.62 12.38 1.79
C ARG A 59 0.11 12.60 1.79
N ARG A 60 -0.53 12.43 0.62
CA ARG A 60 -1.99 12.59 0.45
C ARG A 60 -2.73 11.27 0.66
N PHE A 61 -2.13 10.17 0.25
CA PHE A 61 -2.69 8.83 0.32
C PHE A 61 -1.61 7.85 0.80
N PRO A 62 -1.26 7.85 2.10
CA PRO A 62 -0.30 6.89 2.64
C PRO A 62 -0.87 5.48 2.53
N LEU A 63 -0.13 4.55 1.92
CA LEU A 63 -0.54 3.15 1.83
C LEU A 63 -0.28 2.40 3.14
N THR A 64 -1.05 1.32 3.36
CA THR A 64 -0.76 0.39 4.46
C THR A 64 0.61 -0.27 4.29
N GLY A 65 1.28 -0.59 5.41
CA GLY A 65 2.59 -1.24 5.39
C GLY A 65 2.53 -2.61 4.71
N LEU A 66 1.43 -3.34 4.91
CA LEU A 66 1.13 -4.59 4.21
C LEU A 66 1.17 -4.40 2.69
N LEU A 67 0.44 -3.41 2.18
CA LEU A 67 0.40 -3.14 0.75
C LEU A 67 1.77 -2.72 0.20
N CYS A 68 2.54 -1.92 0.95
CA CYS A 68 3.92 -1.59 0.57
C CYS A 68 4.80 -2.85 0.44
N CYS A 69 4.71 -3.79 1.39
CA CYS A 69 5.46 -5.05 1.33
C CYS A 69 5.04 -5.91 0.14
N LEU A 70 3.73 -6.00 -0.12
CA LEU A 70 3.19 -6.77 -1.23
C LEU A 70 3.59 -6.19 -2.60
N LEU A 71 3.52 -4.87 -2.75
CA LEU A 71 3.96 -4.18 -3.98
C LEU A 71 5.47 -4.37 -4.21
N ALA A 72 6.28 -4.31 -3.15
CA ALA A 72 7.71 -4.58 -3.27
C ALA A 72 7.97 -6.04 -3.68
N ALA A 73 7.27 -7.01 -3.09
CA ALA A 73 7.39 -8.42 -3.46
C ALA A 73 6.96 -8.67 -4.91
N HIS A 74 5.84 -8.08 -5.35
CA HIS A 74 5.37 -8.19 -6.73
C HIS A 74 6.34 -7.55 -7.72
N ALA A 75 6.89 -6.39 -7.39
CA ALA A 75 7.92 -5.74 -8.21
C ALA A 75 9.15 -6.65 -8.40
N VAL A 76 9.57 -7.38 -7.36
CA VAL A 76 10.66 -8.36 -7.48
C VAL A 76 10.30 -9.49 -8.45
N VAL A 77 9.07 -10.00 -8.39
CA VAL A 77 8.59 -11.05 -9.33
C VAL A 77 8.67 -10.56 -10.77
N LEU A 78 8.11 -9.37 -11.06
CA LEU A 78 8.17 -8.75 -12.39
C LEU A 78 9.62 -8.55 -12.87
N MET A 79 10.49 -8.04 -12.01
CA MET A 79 11.89 -7.77 -12.37
C MET A 79 12.71 -9.04 -12.60
N VAL A 80 12.45 -10.11 -11.83
CA VAL A 80 13.10 -11.41 -12.02
C VAL A 80 12.58 -12.08 -13.30
N GLY A 81 11.26 -12.08 -13.51
CA GLY A 81 10.63 -12.56 -14.75
C GLY A 81 11.15 -11.83 -15.98
N GLY A 82 11.18 -10.49 -15.96
CA GLY A 82 11.74 -9.70 -17.04
C GLY A 82 13.24 -9.87 -17.26
N HIS A 83 14.04 -10.11 -16.20
CA HIS A 83 15.49 -10.30 -16.32
C HIS A 83 15.84 -11.60 -17.05
N TYR A 84 15.20 -12.70 -16.67
CA TYR A 84 15.48 -14.02 -17.26
C TYR A 84 14.61 -14.32 -18.49
N THR A 85 13.50 -13.60 -18.68
CA THR A 85 12.28 -14.10 -19.36
C THR A 85 11.58 -15.17 -18.50
N TYR A 86 10.24 -15.12 -18.41
CA TYR A 86 9.49 -15.97 -17.48
C TYR A 86 9.71 -17.48 -17.72
N ALA A 87 9.93 -17.88 -18.98
CA ALA A 87 10.22 -19.27 -19.34
C ALA A 87 11.58 -19.79 -18.83
N GLU A 88 12.53 -18.90 -18.55
CA GLU A 88 13.91 -19.26 -18.19
C GLU A 88 14.26 -18.95 -16.72
N VAL A 89 13.27 -18.55 -15.91
CA VAL A 89 13.53 -18.27 -14.48
C VAL A 89 13.94 -19.55 -13.75
N PRO A 90 15.13 -19.60 -13.11
CA PRO A 90 15.67 -20.85 -12.54
C PRO A 90 14.79 -21.50 -11.47
N VAL A 91 14.13 -20.71 -10.62
CA VAL A 91 13.22 -21.22 -9.59
C VAL A 91 12.04 -21.96 -10.23
N GLY A 92 11.57 -21.48 -11.37
CA GLY A 92 10.51 -22.13 -12.11
C GLY A 92 10.93 -23.49 -12.69
N ASP A 93 12.16 -23.60 -13.21
CA ASP A 93 12.71 -24.88 -13.65
C ASP A 93 12.85 -25.88 -12.50
N TRP A 94 13.20 -25.42 -11.30
CA TRP A 94 13.27 -26.29 -10.13
C TRP A 94 11.89 -26.86 -9.78
N VAL A 95 10.85 -26.03 -9.80
CA VAL A 95 9.47 -26.46 -9.58
C VAL A 95 9.02 -27.41 -10.69
N ARG A 96 9.29 -27.08 -11.96
CA ARG A 96 8.99 -27.93 -13.11
C ARG A 96 9.55 -29.33 -12.90
N ASN A 97 10.85 -29.42 -12.60
CA ASN A 97 11.53 -30.70 -12.44
C ASN A 97 11.07 -31.47 -11.20
N ALA A 98 10.80 -30.77 -10.09
CA ALA A 98 10.36 -31.41 -8.83
C ALA A 98 8.97 -32.04 -8.94
N PHE A 99 8.07 -31.46 -9.73
CA PHE A 99 6.70 -31.94 -9.92
C PHE A 99 6.45 -32.62 -11.27
N GLY A 100 7.48 -32.73 -12.12
CA GLY A 100 7.35 -33.31 -13.47
C GLY A 100 6.39 -32.53 -14.37
N LEU A 101 6.39 -31.20 -14.28
CA LEU A 101 5.53 -30.35 -15.11
C LEU A 101 6.10 -30.24 -16.54
N ASP A 102 5.22 -30.02 -17.51
CA ASP A 102 5.62 -29.90 -18.92
C ASP A 102 6.36 -28.58 -19.22
N ARG A 103 6.12 -27.53 -18.42
CA ARG A 103 6.67 -26.19 -18.64
C ARG A 103 7.08 -25.50 -17.35
N ASN A 104 7.90 -24.45 -17.47
CA ASN A 104 8.29 -23.58 -16.38
C ASN A 104 7.04 -22.78 -15.90
N PRO A 105 6.59 -22.94 -14.64
CA PRO A 105 5.36 -22.33 -14.15
C PRO A 105 5.54 -20.92 -13.58
N TYR A 106 6.70 -20.28 -13.79
CA TYR A 106 6.99 -18.97 -13.19
C TYR A 106 6.03 -17.89 -13.65
N ASP A 107 5.57 -17.97 -14.90
CA ASP A 107 4.57 -17.07 -15.48
C ASP A 107 3.22 -17.13 -14.75
N ARG A 108 2.69 -18.35 -14.59
CA ARG A 108 1.49 -18.61 -13.77
C ARG A 108 1.65 -18.15 -12.32
N PHE A 109 2.85 -18.20 -11.76
CA PHE A 109 3.14 -17.62 -10.45
C PHE A 109 3.11 -16.07 -10.48
N GLY A 110 3.65 -15.46 -11.53
CA GLY A 110 3.49 -14.04 -11.86
C GLY A 110 2.01 -13.63 -11.87
N HIS A 111 1.17 -14.37 -12.59
CA HIS A 111 -0.27 -14.13 -12.65
C HIS A 111 -1.00 -14.36 -11.32
N LEU A 112 -0.59 -15.36 -10.54
CA LEU A 112 -1.09 -15.52 -9.17
C LEU A 112 -0.77 -14.28 -8.33
N MET A 113 0.45 -13.73 -8.44
CA MET A 113 0.84 -12.49 -7.76
C MET A 113 0.12 -11.25 -8.31
N GLN A 114 -0.16 -11.21 -9.63
CA GLN A 114 -0.97 -10.21 -10.32
C GLN A 114 -2.43 -10.20 -9.85
N GLY A 115 -2.96 -11.34 -9.40
CA GLY A 115 -4.22 -11.36 -8.67
C GLY A 115 -4.06 -10.93 -7.21
N PHE A 116 -3.08 -11.52 -6.53
CA PHE A 116 -2.95 -11.47 -5.09
C PHE A 116 -2.63 -10.06 -4.57
N VAL A 117 -1.69 -9.35 -5.20
CA VAL A 117 -1.24 -8.04 -4.72
C VAL A 117 -2.21 -6.92 -5.13
N PRO A 118 -2.63 -6.82 -6.40
CA PRO A 118 -3.66 -5.87 -6.82
C PRO A 118 -5.00 -6.00 -6.09
N ALA A 119 -5.34 -7.17 -5.54
CA ALA A 119 -6.54 -7.31 -4.69
C ALA A 119 -6.45 -6.43 -3.43
N VAL A 120 -5.29 -6.37 -2.76
CA VAL A 120 -5.11 -5.50 -1.59
C VAL A 120 -5.09 -4.02 -2.01
N LEU A 121 -4.44 -3.69 -3.14
CA LEU A 121 -4.41 -2.33 -3.68
C LEU A 121 -5.82 -1.82 -4.00
N THR A 122 -6.57 -2.60 -4.77
CA THR A 122 -7.95 -2.30 -5.18
C THR A 122 -8.85 -2.18 -3.96
N ARG A 123 -8.78 -3.13 -3.03
CA ARG A 123 -9.54 -3.08 -1.79
C ARG A 123 -9.22 -1.81 -0.98
N GLU A 124 -7.95 -1.45 -0.86
CA GLU A 124 -7.53 -0.25 -0.12
C GLU A 124 -8.09 1.03 -0.75
N LEU A 125 -8.03 1.12 -2.08
CA LEU A 125 -8.60 2.24 -2.82
C LEU A 125 -10.12 2.30 -2.60
N LEU A 126 -10.84 1.22 -2.90
CA LEU A 126 -12.29 1.17 -2.80
C LEU A 126 -12.79 1.45 -1.38
N VAL A 127 -12.14 0.93 -0.33
CA VAL A 127 -12.54 1.20 1.06
C VAL A 127 -12.35 2.67 1.44
N ARG A 128 -11.40 3.37 0.81
CA ARG A 128 -11.03 4.75 1.19
C ARG A 128 -11.64 5.82 0.29
N THR A 129 -12.04 5.47 -0.93
CA THR A 129 -12.50 6.45 -1.93
C THR A 129 -13.89 6.15 -2.51
N SER A 130 -14.57 5.11 -2.02
CA SER A 130 -15.89 4.71 -2.54
C SER A 130 -16.86 4.35 -1.40
N PRO A 131 -18.17 4.28 -1.68
CA PRO A 131 -19.17 3.85 -0.69
C PRO A 131 -19.13 2.34 -0.37
N LEU A 132 -18.17 1.59 -0.92
CA LEU A 132 -18.09 0.13 -0.72
C LEU A 132 -17.52 -0.28 0.64
N ARG A 133 -17.10 0.66 1.49
CA ARG A 133 -16.62 0.36 2.85
C ARG A 133 -17.71 -0.35 3.65
N GLY A 134 -17.42 -1.59 4.08
CA GLY A 134 -18.37 -2.43 4.82
C GLY A 134 -19.45 -3.10 3.95
N SER A 135 -19.42 -2.89 2.63
CA SER A 135 -20.36 -3.53 1.70
C SER A 135 -20.00 -4.99 1.44
N ARG A 136 -21.02 -5.84 1.31
CA ARG A 136 -20.86 -7.24 0.86
C ARG A 136 -20.36 -7.34 -0.59
N TRP A 137 -20.46 -6.26 -1.36
CA TRP A 137 -19.99 -6.18 -2.74
C TRP A 137 -18.49 -5.86 -2.86
N LEU A 138 -17.84 -5.40 -1.79
CA LEU A 138 -16.42 -5.01 -1.86
C LEU A 138 -15.52 -6.16 -2.33
N ALA A 139 -15.68 -7.35 -1.74
CA ALA A 139 -14.89 -8.52 -2.09
C ALA A 139 -15.10 -8.99 -3.54
N PRO A 140 -16.34 -9.29 -3.99
CA PRO A 140 -16.55 -9.74 -5.36
C PRO A 140 -16.12 -8.69 -6.40
N LEU A 141 -16.40 -7.40 -6.17
CA LEU A 141 -15.95 -6.36 -7.10
C LEU A 141 -14.43 -6.20 -7.14
N THR A 142 -13.74 -6.42 -6.02
CA THR A 142 -12.28 -6.45 -5.99
C THR A 142 -11.73 -7.60 -6.84
N VAL A 143 -12.31 -8.79 -6.70
CA VAL A 143 -11.92 -9.96 -7.51
C VAL A 143 -12.20 -9.72 -9.00
N CYS A 144 -13.39 -9.21 -9.34
CA CYS A 144 -13.74 -8.87 -10.72
C CYS A 144 -12.78 -7.83 -11.31
N ALA A 145 -12.40 -6.80 -10.54
CA ALA A 145 -11.43 -5.80 -11.01
C ALA A 145 -10.05 -6.42 -11.28
N CYS A 146 -9.57 -7.34 -10.44
CA CYS A 146 -8.30 -8.03 -10.67
C CYS A 146 -8.36 -8.96 -11.90
N LEU A 147 -9.46 -9.70 -12.06
CA LEU A 147 -9.66 -10.56 -13.23
C LEU A 147 -9.78 -9.74 -14.52
N ALA A 148 -10.53 -8.63 -14.50
CA ALA A 148 -10.64 -7.73 -15.65
C ALA A 148 -9.29 -7.10 -16.01
N PHE A 149 -8.49 -6.73 -15.00
CA PHE A 149 -7.12 -6.27 -15.22
C PHE A 149 -6.28 -7.36 -15.90
N SER A 150 -6.32 -8.59 -15.39
CA SER A 150 -5.62 -9.72 -16.01
C SER A 150 -6.04 -9.92 -17.46
N ALA A 151 -7.35 -9.97 -17.74
CA ALA A 151 -7.87 -10.14 -19.09
C ALA A 151 -7.40 -9.04 -20.05
N VAL A 152 -7.28 -7.79 -19.60
CA VAL A 152 -6.74 -6.70 -20.43
C VAL A 152 -5.27 -6.93 -20.75
N PHE A 153 -4.46 -7.43 -19.81
CA PHE A 153 -3.05 -7.73 -20.07
C PHE A 153 -2.89 -8.83 -21.13
N GLU A 154 -3.62 -9.92 -20.98
CA GLU A 154 -3.66 -11.01 -21.97
C GLU A 154 -4.03 -10.49 -23.37
N MET A 155 -5.01 -9.59 -23.43
CA MET A 155 -5.40 -8.97 -24.70
C MET A 155 -4.30 -8.08 -25.29
N LEU A 156 -3.52 -7.40 -24.46
CA LEU A 156 -2.38 -6.57 -24.91
C LEU A 156 -1.23 -7.45 -25.42
N GLU A 157 -0.94 -8.56 -24.75
CA GLU A 157 0.09 -9.51 -25.16
C GLU A 157 -0.30 -10.21 -26.46
N TRP A 158 -1.55 -10.66 -26.57
CA TRP A 158 -2.10 -11.18 -27.81
C TRP A 158 -2.00 -10.14 -28.94
N ALA A 159 -2.38 -8.88 -28.68
CA ALA A 159 -2.28 -7.81 -29.68
C ALA A 159 -0.84 -7.54 -30.10
N ALA A 160 0.12 -7.56 -29.16
CA ALA A 160 1.54 -7.40 -29.44
C ALA A 160 2.08 -8.57 -30.29
N ALA A 161 1.68 -9.80 -29.99
CA ALA A 161 2.06 -10.98 -30.76
C ALA A 161 1.55 -10.90 -32.22
N VAL A 162 0.28 -10.49 -32.41
CA VAL A 162 -0.31 -10.28 -33.75
C VAL A 162 0.43 -9.18 -34.52
N ALA A 163 0.75 -8.06 -33.87
CA ALA A 163 1.46 -6.94 -34.49
C ALA A 163 2.92 -7.28 -34.86
N GLY A 164 3.57 -8.15 -34.08
CA GLY A 164 4.94 -8.59 -34.29
C GLY A 164 5.16 -9.52 -35.48
N GLY A 165 4.10 -9.93 -36.19
CA GLY A 165 4.20 -10.71 -37.43
C GLY A 165 4.70 -12.15 -37.25
N HIS A 166 4.78 -12.65 -36.01
CA HIS A 166 5.11 -14.03 -35.71
C HIS A 166 3.81 -14.85 -35.58
N ALA A 167 3.83 -16.12 -35.99
CA ALA A 167 2.89 -17.08 -35.40
C ALA A 167 3.11 -17.01 -33.87
N ALA A 168 2.03 -16.87 -33.11
CA ALA A 168 1.99 -16.40 -31.72
C ALA A 168 2.89 -17.12 -30.68
N ASP A 169 3.63 -18.14 -31.08
CA ASP A 169 4.37 -19.05 -30.20
C ASP A 169 5.68 -18.47 -29.62
N ALA A 170 6.34 -17.54 -30.31
CA ALA A 170 7.65 -17.01 -29.87
C ALA A 170 7.57 -15.78 -28.96
N PHE A 171 6.48 -15.00 -29.01
CA PHE A 171 6.35 -13.76 -28.23
C PHE A 171 5.60 -13.95 -26.91
N LEU A 172 4.67 -14.90 -26.84
CA LEU A 172 3.77 -15.07 -25.69
C LEU A 172 4.36 -15.91 -24.54
N ALA A 173 5.61 -16.37 -24.62
CA ALA A 173 6.19 -17.29 -23.61
C ALA A 173 5.30 -18.51 -23.26
N THR A 174 4.41 -18.90 -24.19
CA THR A 174 3.38 -19.95 -23.98
C THR A 174 3.99 -21.31 -23.73
N GLN A 175 5.26 -21.51 -24.10
CA GLN A 175 5.95 -22.79 -24.02
C GLN A 175 5.13 -23.92 -24.71
N GLY A 176 4.37 -23.57 -25.76
CA GLY A 176 3.52 -24.49 -26.51
C GLY A 176 2.15 -24.79 -25.87
N ASP A 177 1.74 -24.05 -24.84
CA ASP A 177 0.46 -24.21 -24.17
C ASP A 177 -0.65 -23.40 -24.86
N ALA A 178 -1.61 -24.08 -25.49
CA ALA A 178 -2.75 -23.43 -26.14
C ALA A 178 -3.75 -22.81 -25.15
N TRP A 179 -3.65 -23.14 -23.86
CA TRP A 179 -4.54 -22.67 -22.80
C TRP A 179 -3.87 -21.66 -21.87
N ASP A 180 -2.71 -21.12 -22.27
CA ASP A 180 -1.86 -20.26 -21.44
C ASP A 180 -2.65 -19.10 -20.82
N THR A 181 -3.21 -18.24 -21.67
CA THR A 181 -4.05 -17.11 -21.29
C THR A 181 -5.20 -17.48 -20.35
N GLN A 182 -5.84 -18.65 -20.53
CA GLN A 182 -6.91 -19.09 -19.62
C GLN A 182 -6.35 -19.49 -18.25
N TRP A 183 -5.21 -20.18 -18.22
CA TRP A 183 -4.51 -20.53 -16.98
C TRP A 183 -4.03 -19.29 -16.25
N ASP A 184 -3.53 -18.28 -16.96
CA ASP A 184 -3.03 -17.05 -16.38
C ASP A 184 -4.14 -16.22 -15.74
N MET A 185 -5.25 -16.03 -16.45
CA MET A 185 -6.46 -15.44 -15.85
C MET A 185 -6.98 -16.24 -14.66
N PHE A 186 -6.94 -17.57 -14.72
CA PHE A 186 -7.39 -18.43 -13.62
C PHE A 186 -6.46 -18.33 -12.40
N CYS A 187 -5.15 -18.28 -12.61
CA CYS A 187 -4.15 -18.04 -11.57
C CYS A 187 -4.35 -16.67 -10.91
N ALA A 188 -4.63 -15.62 -11.70
CA ALA A 188 -4.98 -14.31 -11.17
C ALA A 188 -6.28 -14.33 -10.35
N LEU A 189 -7.31 -15.05 -10.81
CA LEU A 189 -8.55 -15.24 -10.05
C LEU A 189 -8.30 -15.92 -8.69
N ILE A 190 -7.50 -16.99 -8.67
CA ILE A 190 -7.09 -17.68 -7.44
C ILE A 190 -6.33 -16.73 -6.53
N GLY A 191 -5.34 -16.01 -7.06
CA GLY A 191 -4.52 -15.05 -6.33
C GLY A 191 -5.37 -13.99 -5.64
N ALA A 192 -6.28 -13.35 -6.39
CA ALA A 192 -7.16 -12.31 -5.85
C ALA A 192 -8.08 -12.85 -4.75
N THR A 193 -8.65 -14.04 -4.96
CA THR A 193 -9.51 -14.70 -3.96
C THR A 193 -8.74 -15.07 -2.69
N ALA A 194 -7.57 -15.69 -2.84
CA ALA A 194 -6.70 -16.06 -1.72
C ALA A 194 -6.24 -14.84 -0.93
N SER A 195 -5.88 -13.75 -1.60
CA SER A 195 -5.50 -12.49 -0.96
C SER A 195 -6.59 -11.95 -0.04
N LEU A 196 -7.84 -11.91 -0.51
CA LEU A 196 -8.95 -11.45 0.31
C LEU A 196 -9.22 -12.39 1.49
N LEU A 197 -9.19 -13.71 1.29
CA LEU A 197 -9.43 -14.69 2.35
C LEU A 197 -8.34 -14.63 3.44
N LEU A 198 -7.08 -14.47 3.05
CA LEU A 198 -5.94 -14.53 3.96
C LEU A 198 -5.63 -13.18 4.63
N LEU A 199 -5.79 -12.06 3.89
CA LEU A 199 -5.23 -10.77 4.32
C LEU A 199 -6.25 -9.73 4.76
N SER A 200 -7.55 -9.89 4.47
CA SER A 200 -8.54 -8.84 4.76
C SER A 200 -8.54 -8.39 6.23
N ARG A 201 -8.43 -9.32 7.18
CA ARG A 201 -8.40 -9.00 8.62
C ARG A 201 -7.17 -8.19 9.03
N VAL A 202 -6.01 -8.54 8.50
CA VAL A 202 -4.75 -7.82 8.77
C VAL A 202 -4.80 -6.44 8.12
N HIS A 203 -5.29 -6.38 6.89
CA HIS A 203 -5.46 -5.14 6.16
C HIS A 203 -6.41 -4.17 6.86
N ASP A 204 -7.54 -4.64 7.37
CA ASP A 204 -8.51 -3.81 8.11
C ASP A 204 -7.89 -3.14 9.34
N ARG A 205 -7.04 -3.86 10.09
CA ARG A 205 -6.32 -3.29 11.23
C ARG A 205 -5.38 -2.17 10.81
N GLN A 206 -4.68 -2.34 9.68
CA GLN A 206 -3.77 -1.31 9.18
C GLN A 206 -4.52 -0.12 8.57
N LEU A 207 -5.69 -0.34 7.96
CA LEU A 207 -6.54 0.72 7.41
C LEU A 207 -6.99 1.70 8.48
N VAL A 208 -7.33 1.22 9.69
CA VAL A 208 -7.67 2.10 10.82
C VAL A 208 -6.48 3.01 11.18
N ALA A 209 -5.26 2.48 11.20
CA ALA A 209 -4.06 3.24 11.54
C ALA A 209 -3.74 4.35 10.52
N VAL A 210 -3.88 4.07 9.21
CA VAL A 210 -3.56 5.06 8.16
C VAL A 210 -4.67 6.07 7.89
N THR A 211 -5.89 5.82 8.38
CA THR A 211 -7.04 6.74 8.23
C THR A 211 -7.35 7.57 9.48
N SER A 212 -6.72 7.25 10.62
CA SER A 212 -6.93 8.01 11.87
C SER A 212 -6.35 9.42 11.75
N PRO A 213 -7.10 10.49 12.08
CA PRO A 213 -6.55 11.84 12.13
C PRO A 213 -5.34 11.88 13.05
N ARG A 214 -4.22 12.42 12.57
CA ARG A 214 -3.03 12.64 13.40
C ARG A 214 -3.47 13.54 14.55
N ARG A 215 -3.58 12.97 15.76
CA ARG A 215 -4.00 13.71 16.96
C ARG A 215 -2.99 14.86 17.13
N VAL A 216 -3.39 16.07 16.75
CA VAL A 216 -2.61 17.27 17.09
C VAL A 216 -2.58 17.27 18.60
N ALA A 217 -1.38 17.18 19.18
CA ALA A 217 -1.21 17.29 20.61
C ALA A 217 -1.67 18.71 20.98
N MET A 218 -2.90 18.84 21.45
CA MET A 218 -3.36 20.07 22.08
C MET A 218 -2.47 20.28 23.30
N PRO A 219 -1.85 21.46 23.46
CA PRO A 219 -1.11 21.78 24.68
C PRO A 219 -2.03 21.51 25.88
N GLY A 220 -1.56 20.71 26.83
CA GLY A 220 -2.35 20.38 28.03
C GLY A 220 -2.73 21.65 28.81
N PRO A 221 -3.80 21.62 29.61
CA PRO A 221 -4.20 22.78 30.40
C PRO A 221 -3.04 23.18 31.32
N GLN A 222 -2.59 24.43 31.22
CA GLN A 222 -1.65 24.99 32.19
C GLN A 222 -2.36 24.97 33.55
N ARG A 223 -1.92 24.08 34.45
CA ARG A 223 -2.28 24.16 35.87
C ARG A 223 -1.60 25.40 36.44
N GLN A 224 -2.35 26.48 36.60
CA GLN A 224 -2.00 27.58 37.50
C GLN A 224 -2.84 27.41 38.77
N ASP A 225 -2.41 26.49 39.64
CA ASP A 225 -2.87 26.44 41.02
C ASP A 225 -1.64 26.74 41.89
N GLU A 226 -1.45 28.01 42.23
CA GLU A 226 -0.57 28.42 43.33
C GLU A 226 -1.38 29.40 44.22
N PRO A 227 -1.82 29.00 45.42
CA PRO A 227 -2.49 29.92 46.32
C PRO A 227 -1.44 30.78 47.02
N ALA A 228 -1.39 32.07 46.67
CA ALA A 228 -0.59 33.05 47.38
C ALA A 228 -1.09 33.21 48.83
N GLN A 229 -0.14 33.02 49.74
CA GLN A 229 -0.17 33.21 51.19
C GLN A 229 -1.09 34.32 51.71
N GLN A 230 -1.86 33.97 52.75
CA GLN A 230 -2.54 34.88 53.65
C GLN A 230 -1.55 35.83 54.33
N VAL A 231 -1.80 37.14 54.20
CA VAL A 231 -1.15 38.22 54.96
C VAL A 231 -2.00 38.53 56.21
N PRO A 232 -1.42 38.74 57.40
CA PRO A 232 -2.19 39.00 58.61
C PRO A 232 -2.77 40.42 58.62
N ALA A 233 -3.98 40.53 59.19
CA ALA A 233 -4.71 41.76 59.38
C ALA A 233 -4.04 42.68 60.41
N ASP A 234 -4.03 43.98 60.11
CA ASP A 234 -4.03 45.04 61.13
C ASP A 234 -4.97 46.17 60.69
N HIS A 235 -5.82 46.60 61.62
CA HIS A 235 -6.90 47.61 61.51
C HIS A 235 -6.33 49.03 61.78
N PRO A 236 -7.08 50.17 61.78
CA PRO A 236 -8.49 50.44 61.40
C PRO A 236 -8.71 51.76 60.57
N GLY A 237 -9.94 51.94 60.07
CA GLY A 237 -10.61 53.25 60.01
C GLY A 237 -10.62 54.03 58.68
N HIS A 238 -11.78 54.13 58.03
CA HIS A 238 -12.49 55.40 57.87
C HIS A 238 -13.92 55.16 57.32
N GLN A 239 -14.88 55.84 57.94
CA GLN A 239 -16.27 56.01 57.51
C GLN A 239 -16.39 56.73 56.14
N VAL A 240 -17.56 56.52 55.51
CA VAL A 240 -18.42 57.39 54.65
C VAL A 240 -19.00 56.46 53.57
N GLY A 241 -20.30 56.19 53.40
CA GLY A 241 -21.49 57.03 53.55
C GLY A 241 -22.06 57.35 52.16
N HIS A 242 -23.07 56.61 51.68
CA HIS A 242 -24.14 56.97 50.70
C HIS A 242 -24.87 55.67 50.29
N GLU A 243 -26.10 55.43 50.75
CA GLU A 243 -27.38 55.69 50.01
C GLU A 243 -27.47 54.92 48.68
N SER A 244 -28.19 53.79 48.64
CA SER A 244 -29.65 53.60 48.49
C SER A 244 -30.11 53.53 47.01
N VAL A 245 -31.25 52.85 46.79
CA VAL A 245 -32.06 52.74 45.54
C VAL A 245 -31.70 51.55 44.62
N VAL A 246 -32.59 50.69 44.08
CA VAL A 246 -34.02 50.29 44.25
C VAL A 246 -34.20 48.95 43.51
N ARG A 247 -35.19 48.15 43.94
CA ARG A 247 -35.75 46.91 43.33
C ARG A 247 -36.38 47.10 41.93
N GLY A 248 -36.50 46.00 41.17
CA GLY A 248 -37.63 45.74 40.25
C GLY A 248 -37.20 45.11 38.93
N HIS A 249 -37.40 43.80 38.69
CA HIS A 249 -38.58 43.12 38.10
C HIS A 249 -38.94 43.50 36.65
N ALA A 250 -38.94 42.48 35.78
CA ALA A 250 -39.81 42.18 34.60
C ALA A 250 -38.94 41.52 33.49
N GLN A 251 -39.16 40.26 33.11
CA GLN A 251 -40.17 39.76 32.15
C GLN A 251 -40.06 40.37 30.74
N ASP A 252 -39.75 39.50 29.76
CA ASP A 252 -40.42 39.30 28.45
C ASP A 252 -39.47 38.47 27.56
N GLU A 253 -39.83 37.24 27.19
CA GLU A 253 -40.61 36.88 26.00
C GLU A 253 -40.00 37.40 24.68
N GLN A 254 -39.44 36.51 23.85
CA GLN A 254 -39.91 36.19 22.49
C GLN A 254 -38.82 35.51 21.62
N GLN A 255 -39.28 34.42 20.99
CA GLN A 255 -38.83 33.77 19.75
C GLN A 255 -37.58 32.87 19.77
#